data_AF-A0A0G1NYV1-F1
#
_entry.id   AF-A0A0G1NYV1-F1
#
_cell.length_a   1.000
_cell.length_b   1.000
_cell.length_c   1.000
_cell.angle_alpha   90.00
_cell.angle_beta   90.00
_cell.angle_gamma   90.00
#
_symmetry.space_group_name_H-M   'P 1'
#
loop_
_entity.id
_entity.type
_entity.pdbx_description
1 polymer ?
#
loop_
_entity_poly.entity_id
_entity_poly.type
_entity_poly.pdbx_seq_one_letter_code
_entity_poly.pdbx_strand_id
1 'polypeptide(L)'
;MKLAQSIKRGFTLIELLVVIGILAILLAITLIAINPQRQFQQANDTQRSSNVNAILNAVGQYAADNNGDLPGTIPTGVAAAIEVGRAADGSGADLCSDLVPTYIAALPVDPTATDGTPITTCPATGEYLTGYTIYQDANRRVTVHATGQITSDIDVTR
;
A
#
# COMPACT_ATOMS: atom_id res chain seq x y z
N MET A 1 -41.18 -58.73 20.49
CA MET A 1 -40.62 -57.75 19.53
C MET A 1 -39.39 -57.13 20.20
N LYS A 2 -38.17 -57.52 19.79
CA LYS A 2 -36.91 -57.15 20.46
C LYS A 2 -36.47 -55.79 19.93
N LEU A 3 -36.51 -54.75 20.76
CA LEU A 3 -36.04 -53.40 20.41
C LEU A 3 -34.52 -53.41 20.37
N ALA A 4 -33.93 -53.19 19.19
CA ALA A 4 -32.49 -53.04 19.04
C ALA A 4 -32.07 -51.69 19.66
N GLN A 5 -31.38 -51.75 20.81
CA GLN A 5 -30.95 -50.56 21.53
C GLN A 5 -29.68 -49.99 20.87
N SER A 6 -29.82 -48.83 20.23
CA SER A 6 -28.71 -48.10 19.61
C SER A 6 -27.78 -47.56 20.70
N ILE A 7 -26.61 -48.18 20.89
CA ILE A 7 -25.57 -47.68 21.79
C ILE A 7 -24.99 -46.40 21.17
N LYS A 8 -25.35 -45.23 21.72
CA LYS A 8 -24.67 -43.97 21.39
C LYS A 8 -23.28 -44.00 22.04
N ARG A 9 -22.23 -44.07 21.23
CA ARG A 9 -20.86 -43.88 21.69
C ARG A 9 -20.60 -42.39 21.89
N GLY A 10 -20.22 -42.01 23.10
CA GLY A 10 -19.74 -40.66 23.42
C GLY A 10 -18.22 -40.60 23.36
N PHE A 11 -17.69 -39.40 23.14
CA PHE A 11 -16.25 -39.15 23.28
C PHE A 11 -15.83 -39.20 24.76
N THR A 12 -14.65 -39.75 25.01
CA THR A 12 -14.00 -39.73 26.31
C THR A 12 -13.30 -38.39 26.56
N LEU A 13 -13.15 -38.00 27.82
CA LEU A 13 -12.40 -36.79 28.20
C LEU A 13 -10.93 -36.86 27.75
N ILE A 14 -10.35 -38.05 27.74
CA ILE A 14 -8.96 -38.28 27.31
C ILE A 14 -8.81 -38.03 25.81
N GLU A 15 -9.75 -38.52 25.00
CA GLU A 15 -9.74 -38.25 23.54
C GLU A 15 -9.79 -36.75 23.25
N LEU A 16 -10.63 -36.00 23.96
CA LEU A 16 -10.72 -34.55 23.76
C LEU A 16 -9.43 -33.83 24.19
N LEU A 17 -8.80 -34.28 25.28
CA LEU A 17 -7.54 -33.70 25.78
C LEU A 17 -6.38 -33.93 24.81
N VAL A 18 -6.28 -35.13 24.22
CA VAL A 18 -5.23 -35.43 23.23
C VAL A 18 -5.44 -34.60 21.96
N VAL A 19 -6.68 -34.41 21.51
CA VAL A 19 -7.00 -33.62 20.32
C VAL A 19 -6.58 -32.16 20.49
N ILE A 20 -6.94 -31.51 21.61
CA ILE A 20 -6.52 -30.12 21.85
C ILE A 20 -5.00 -29.99 21.97
N GLY A 21 -4.32 -31.00 22.53
CA GLY A 21 -2.86 -31.05 22.59
C GLY A 21 -2.21 -31.09 21.20
N ILE A 22 -2.72 -31.95 20.32
CA ILE A 22 -2.25 -32.03 18.92
C ILE A 22 -2.56 -30.73 18.18
N LEU A 23 -3.75 -30.14 18.36
CA LEU A 23 -4.13 -28.88 17.72
C LEU A 23 -3.21 -27.72 18.14
N ALA A 24 -2.82 -27.63 19.41
CA ALA A 24 -1.89 -26.61 19.88
C ALA A 24 -0.52 -26.71 19.20
N ILE A 25 0.01 -27.93 19.06
CA ILE A 25 1.30 -28.18 18.38
C ILE A 25 1.21 -27.82 16.91
N LEU A 26 0.16 -28.27 16.22
CA LEU A 26 -0.05 -27.96 14.80
C LEU A 26 -0.17 -26.44 14.58
N LEU A 27 -0.95 -25.74 15.43
CA LEU A 27 -1.09 -24.29 15.34
C LEU A 27 0.27 -23.58 15.47
N ALA A 28 1.08 -23.95 16.47
CA ALA A 28 2.40 -23.37 16.66
C ALA A 28 3.31 -23.54 15.42
N ILE A 29 3.35 -24.74 14.84
CA ILE A 29 4.15 -25.02 13.62
C ILE A 29 3.63 -24.20 12.44
N THR A 30 2.31 -24.12 12.25
CA THR A 30 1.71 -23.40 11.12
C THR A 30 2.00 -21.90 11.14
N LEU A 31 2.01 -21.26 12.31
CA LEU A 31 2.31 -19.82 12.43
C LEU A 31 3.76 -19.52 12.03
N ILE A 32 4.70 -20.36 12.43
CA ILE A 32 6.12 -20.23 12.05
C ILE A 32 6.28 -20.43 10.54
N ALA A 33 5.58 -21.41 9.96
CA ALA A 33 5.67 -21.73 8.54
C ALA A 33 5.11 -20.62 7.64
N ILE A 34 4.00 -19.97 8.03
CA ILE A 34 3.33 -18.95 7.21
C ILE A 34 4.04 -17.60 7.26
N ASN A 35 4.70 -17.28 8.38
CA ASN A 35 5.33 -15.98 8.62
C ASN A 35 4.39 -14.80 8.24
N PRO A 36 3.32 -14.57 9.03
CA PRO A 36 2.30 -13.58 8.70
C PRO A 36 2.87 -12.17 8.53
N GLN A 37 3.92 -11.81 9.27
CA GLN A 37 4.57 -10.51 9.15
C GLN A 37 5.14 -10.28 7.73
N ARG A 38 5.79 -11.30 7.16
CA ARG A 38 6.28 -11.24 5.78
C ARG A 38 5.14 -11.09 4.77
N GLN A 39 4.02 -11.78 5.01
CA GLN A 39 2.85 -11.69 4.13
C GLN A 39 2.22 -10.29 4.12
N PHE A 40 2.12 -9.62 5.28
CA PHE A 40 1.64 -8.24 5.36
C PHE A 40 2.57 -7.27 4.62
N GLN A 41 3.88 -7.42 4.80
CA GLN A 41 4.86 -6.59 4.10
C GLN A 41 4.79 -6.77 2.57
N GLN A 42 4.58 -8.01 2.10
CA GLN A 42 4.42 -8.29 0.67
C GLN A 42 3.13 -7.70 0.10
N ALA A 43 2.04 -7.70 0.87
CA ALA A 43 0.79 -7.04 0.51
C ALA A 43 0.99 -5.51 0.40
N ASN A 44 1.73 -4.91 1.34
CA ASN A 44 2.06 -3.50 1.30
C ASN A 44 2.91 -3.13 0.08
N ASP A 45 3.95 -3.91 -0.24
CA ASP A 45 4.79 -3.68 -1.43
C ASP A 45 3.97 -3.79 -2.73
N THR A 46 3.03 -4.74 -2.78
CA THR A 46 2.09 -4.87 -3.92
C THR A 46 1.20 -3.63 -4.05
N GLN A 47 0.66 -3.14 -2.93
CA GLN A 47 -0.16 -1.92 -2.93
C GLN A 47 0.67 -0.68 -3.30
N ARG A 48 1.90 -0.55 -2.78
CA ARG A 48 2.85 0.52 -3.12
C ARG A 48 3.13 0.54 -4.62
N SER A 49 3.40 -0.62 -5.23
CA SER A 49 3.58 -0.74 -6.67
C SER A 49 2.36 -0.24 -7.46
N SER A 50 1.15 -0.63 -7.05
CA SER A 50 -0.08 -0.12 -7.68
C SER A 50 -0.23 1.40 -7.50
N ASN A 51 0.11 1.91 -6.33
CA ASN A 51 -0.04 3.33 -5.97
C ASN A 51 0.91 4.23 -6.78
N VAL A 52 2.20 3.88 -6.85
CA VAL A 52 3.18 4.67 -7.62
C VAL A 52 2.85 4.66 -9.11
N ASN A 53 2.37 3.53 -9.65
CA ASN A 53 1.88 3.45 -11.03
C ASN A 53 0.64 4.33 -11.25
N ALA A 54 -0.31 4.37 -10.31
CA ALA A 54 -1.49 5.21 -10.40
C ALA A 54 -1.14 6.69 -10.42
N ILE A 55 -0.23 7.13 -9.53
CA ILE A 55 0.27 8.52 -9.50
C ILE A 55 0.96 8.86 -10.83
N LEU A 56 1.88 8.01 -11.30
CA LEU A 56 2.62 8.27 -12.54
C LEU A 56 1.72 8.32 -13.77
N ASN A 57 0.71 7.45 -13.84
CA ASN A 57 -0.27 7.47 -14.92
C ASN A 57 -1.14 8.73 -14.88
N ALA A 58 -1.51 9.21 -13.69
CA ALA A 58 -2.26 10.46 -13.55
C ALA A 58 -1.43 11.68 -13.97
N VAL A 59 -0.16 11.75 -13.52
CA VAL A 59 0.80 12.78 -13.96
C VAL A 59 0.99 12.74 -15.48
N GLY A 60 1.15 11.54 -16.05
CA GLY A 60 1.32 11.36 -17.48
C GLY A 60 0.09 11.73 -18.31
N GLN A 61 -1.12 11.59 -17.76
CA GLN A 61 -2.36 12.05 -18.40
C GLN A 61 -2.49 13.57 -18.31
N TYR A 62 -2.24 14.15 -17.13
CA TYR A 62 -2.19 15.61 -16.96
C TYR A 62 -1.23 16.25 -17.97
N ALA A 63 -0.03 15.70 -18.12
CA ALA A 63 0.95 16.24 -19.06
C ALA A 63 0.48 16.14 -20.52
N ALA A 64 -0.22 15.06 -20.89
CA ALA A 64 -0.78 14.92 -22.24
C ALA A 64 -1.84 16.00 -22.54
N ASP A 65 -2.66 16.34 -21.55
CA ASP A 65 -3.73 17.33 -21.69
C ASP A 65 -3.25 18.78 -21.55
N ASN A 66 -2.09 18.99 -20.92
CA ASN A 66 -1.50 20.32 -20.66
C ASN A 66 -0.23 20.59 -21.48
N ASN A 67 -0.19 20.18 -22.76
CA ASN A 67 0.92 20.46 -23.69
C ASN A 67 2.32 20.02 -23.21
N GLY A 68 2.39 18.98 -22.37
CA GLY A 68 3.62 18.47 -21.78
C GLY A 68 4.02 19.12 -20.44
N ASP A 69 3.21 20.06 -19.92
CA ASP A 69 3.43 20.63 -18.60
C ASP A 69 3.10 19.64 -17.49
N LEU A 70 3.96 19.59 -16.48
CA LEU A 70 3.79 18.69 -15.34
C LEU A 70 2.93 19.35 -14.26
N PRO A 71 2.15 18.56 -13.50
CA PRO A 71 1.37 19.06 -12.37
C PRO A 71 2.28 19.47 -11.21
N GLY A 72 1.88 20.50 -10.47
CA GLY A 72 2.60 21.03 -9.32
C GLY A 72 4.07 21.36 -9.61
N THR A 73 4.93 21.19 -8.61
CA THR A 73 6.38 21.36 -8.75
C THR A 73 7.08 20.01 -8.58
N ILE A 74 7.54 19.43 -9.69
CA ILE A 74 8.34 18.20 -9.68
C ILE A 74 9.81 18.56 -9.89
N PRO A 75 10.70 18.32 -8.92
CA PRO A 75 12.10 18.71 -9.00
C PRO A 75 12.90 17.82 -9.94
N THR A 76 13.96 18.37 -10.52
CA THR A 76 14.85 17.64 -11.43
C THR A 76 15.98 16.96 -10.65
N GLY A 77 16.13 15.65 -10.84
CA GLY A 77 17.19 14.82 -10.28
C GLY A 77 16.78 14.06 -9.01
N VAL A 78 17.28 12.83 -8.88
CA VAL A 78 16.95 11.92 -7.77
C VAL A 78 17.34 12.48 -6.39
N ALA A 79 18.44 13.23 -6.30
CA ALA A 79 18.89 13.84 -5.05
C ALA A 79 17.95 14.94 -4.55
N ALA A 80 17.06 15.44 -5.41
CA ALA A 80 16.05 16.43 -5.09
C ALA A 80 14.66 15.79 -4.99
N ALA A 81 14.53 14.46 -4.94
CA ALA A 81 13.24 13.81 -4.78
C ALA A 81 12.51 14.35 -3.53
N ILE A 82 11.28 14.79 -3.73
CA ILE A 82 10.42 15.33 -2.67
C ILE A 82 9.19 14.46 -2.51
N GLU A 83 8.57 14.54 -1.34
CA GLU A 83 7.34 13.83 -1.05
C GLU A 83 6.17 14.33 -1.90
N VAL A 84 5.34 13.41 -2.39
CA VAL A 84 4.05 13.71 -2.99
C VAL A 84 3.11 14.11 -1.87
N GLY A 85 2.67 15.35 -1.89
CA GLY A 85 1.94 15.95 -0.79
C GLY A 85 2.36 17.39 -0.52
N ARG A 86 1.80 17.94 0.55
CA ARG A 86 2.18 19.23 1.10
C ARG A 86 2.52 19.05 2.57
N ALA A 87 3.79 19.24 2.91
CA ALA A 87 4.27 19.29 4.29
C ALA A 87 3.92 20.64 4.95
N ALA A 88 3.94 20.69 6.29
CA ALA A 88 3.64 21.90 7.05
C ALA A 88 4.58 23.09 6.75
N ASP A 89 5.82 22.83 6.32
CA ASP A 89 6.78 23.84 5.91
C ASP A 89 6.59 24.31 4.46
N GLY A 90 5.57 23.79 3.76
CA GLY A 90 5.28 24.08 2.36
C GLY A 90 6.13 23.30 1.37
N SER A 91 6.97 22.37 1.83
CA SER A 91 7.69 21.45 0.95
C SER A 91 6.78 20.32 0.44
N GLY A 92 7.24 19.63 -0.60
CA GLY A 92 6.49 18.55 -1.26
C GLY A 92 5.90 18.96 -2.61
N ALA A 93 5.57 17.95 -3.41
CA ALA A 93 4.87 18.11 -4.67
C ALA A 93 3.36 18.13 -4.38
N ASP A 94 2.78 19.33 -4.29
CA ASP A 94 1.33 19.52 -4.15
C ASP A 94 0.65 19.18 -5.49
N LEU A 95 0.32 17.90 -5.68
CA LEU A 95 -0.29 17.37 -6.91
C LEU A 95 -1.82 17.24 -6.81
N CYS A 96 -2.39 17.41 -5.62
CA CYS A 96 -3.76 16.97 -5.37
C CYS A 96 -4.78 17.77 -6.19
N SER A 97 -4.70 19.10 -6.19
CA SER A 97 -5.63 19.94 -6.95
C SER A 97 -5.55 19.76 -8.46
N ASP A 98 -4.39 19.34 -8.96
CA ASP A 98 -4.15 19.17 -10.40
C ASP A 98 -4.60 17.79 -10.87
N LEU A 99 -4.47 16.76 -10.02
CA LEU A 99 -4.73 15.36 -10.37
C LEU A 99 -6.11 14.87 -9.96
N VAL A 100 -6.62 15.31 -8.81
CA VAL A 100 -7.89 14.83 -8.24
C VAL A 100 -9.00 15.85 -8.48
N PRO A 101 -10.20 15.42 -8.93
CA PRO A 101 -10.62 14.05 -9.22
C PRO A 101 -10.43 13.64 -10.70
N THR A 102 -9.92 14.53 -11.55
CA THR A 102 -9.99 14.39 -13.01
C THR A 102 -9.15 13.23 -13.55
N TYR A 103 -7.91 13.08 -13.06
CA TYR A 103 -6.94 12.09 -13.56
C TYR A 103 -6.78 10.89 -12.61
N ILE A 104 -7.15 11.08 -11.35
CA ILE A 104 -7.21 10.03 -10.33
C ILE A 104 -8.30 10.34 -9.31
N ALA A 105 -9.04 9.33 -8.85
CA ALA A 105 -10.18 9.54 -7.94
C ALA A 105 -9.77 10.03 -6.54
N ALA A 106 -8.58 9.65 -6.09
CA ALA A 106 -7.96 10.05 -4.83
C ALA A 106 -6.45 9.84 -4.94
N LEU A 107 -5.65 10.67 -4.27
CA LEU A 107 -4.22 10.40 -4.18
C LEU A 107 -4.00 9.19 -3.26
N PRO A 108 -3.38 8.11 -3.74
CA PRO A 108 -3.10 6.96 -2.91
C PRO A 108 -2.01 7.30 -1.89
N VAL A 109 -2.11 6.69 -0.71
CA VAL A 109 -1.17 6.86 0.41
C VAL A 109 -0.49 5.53 0.69
N ASP A 110 0.75 5.59 1.15
CA ASP A 110 1.48 4.43 1.65
C ASP A 110 0.67 3.70 2.73
N PRO A 111 0.47 2.38 2.64
CA PRO A 111 -0.32 1.62 3.63
C PRO A 111 0.16 1.74 5.08
N THR A 112 1.41 2.16 5.27
CA THR A 112 2.01 2.39 6.60
C THR A 112 2.04 3.85 7.02
N ALA A 113 1.73 4.78 6.11
CA ALA A 113 1.56 6.19 6.41
C ALA A 113 0.05 6.49 6.56
N THR A 114 -0.32 7.27 7.57
CA THR A 114 -1.70 7.80 7.72
C THR A 114 -2.79 6.73 7.59
N ASP A 115 -2.56 5.54 8.17
CA ASP A 115 -3.44 4.36 8.08
C ASP A 115 -3.88 3.96 6.64
N GLY A 116 -3.12 4.37 5.62
CA GLY A 116 -3.39 4.08 4.22
C GLY A 116 -4.63 4.79 3.64
N THR A 117 -5.18 5.80 4.31
CA THR A 117 -6.38 6.49 3.83
C THR A 117 -6.07 7.39 2.63
N PRO A 118 -6.69 7.16 1.45
CA PRO A 118 -6.43 7.99 0.27
C PRO A 118 -6.88 9.45 0.47
N ILE A 119 -6.12 10.39 -0.07
CA ILE A 119 -6.45 11.82 0.00
C ILE A 119 -7.50 12.15 -1.08
N THR A 120 -8.71 12.49 -0.63
CA THR A 120 -9.87 12.75 -1.50
C THR A 120 -10.28 14.23 -1.54
N THR A 121 -10.07 14.94 -0.44
CA THR A 121 -10.44 16.35 -0.29
C THR A 121 -9.17 17.18 -0.30
N CYS A 122 -8.63 17.47 -1.48
CA CYS A 122 -7.41 18.27 -1.67
C CYS A 122 -7.50 19.59 -0.92
N PRO A 123 -6.91 19.70 0.29
CA PRO A 123 -7.19 20.84 1.14
C PRO A 123 -6.37 22.03 0.64
N ALA A 124 -6.95 23.23 0.60
CA ALA A 124 -6.23 24.45 0.20
C ALA A 124 -5.15 24.85 1.22
N THR A 125 -5.29 24.41 2.47
CA THR A 125 -4.36 24.66 3.58
C THR A 125 -4.24 23.41 4.45
N GLY A 126 -3.10 23.23 5.12
CA GLY A 126 -2.86 22.08 6.00
C GLY A 126 -2.02 20.99 5.35
N GLU A 127 -1.55 20.07 6.17
CA GLU A 127 -0.62 19.03 5.74
C GLU A 127 -1.37 17.81 5.18
N TYR A 128 -0.84 17.25 4.09
CA TYR A 128 -1.22 15.93 3.61
C TYR A 128 -0.02 15.29 2.93
N LEU A 129 0.32 14.07 3.34
CA LEU A 129 1.53 13.37 2.94
C LEU A 129 1.15 11.96 2.48
N THR A 130 1.65 11.55 1.32
CA THR A 130 1.34 10.22 0.77
C THR A 130 2.39 9.16 1.11
N GLY A 131 3.57 9.54 1.63
CA GLY A 131 4.68 8.61 1.84
C GLY A 131 5.37 8.13 0.55
N TYR A 132 5.08 8.76 -0.59
CA TYR A 132 5.73 8.50 -1.88
C TYR A 132 6.56 9.71 -2.28
N THR A 133 7.65 9.49 -3.02
CA THR A 133 8.46 10.61 -3.53
C THR A 133 8.42 10.68 -5.05
N ILE A 134 8.63 11.87 -5.59
CA ILE A 134 8.57 12.14 -7.02
C ILE A 134 9.72 13.06 -7.44
N TYR A 135 10.27 12.77 -8.63
CA TYR A 135 11.26 13.61 -9.28
C TYR A 135 11.18 13.41 -10.80
N GLN A 136 11.84 14.29 -11.56
CA GLN A 136 12.00 14.12 -13.01
C GLN A 136 13.47 14.09 -13.42
N ASP A 137 13.78 13.50 -14.57
CA ASP A 137 15.11 13.56 -15.17
C ASP A 137 15.28 14.79 -16.10
N ALA A 138 16.46 14.95 -16.68
CA ALA A 138 16.75 16.05 -17.61
C ALA A 138 15.90 16.01 -18.90
N ASN A 139 15.31 14.86 -19.23
CA ASN A 139 14.41 14.66 -20.36
C ASN A 139 12.93 14.79 -19.97
N ARG A 140 12.64 15.31 -18.76
CA ARG A 140 11.29 15.44 -18.18
C ARG A 140 10.57 14.10 -18.00
N ARG A 141 11.30 12.98 -17.94
CA ARG A 141 10.70 11.70 -17.54
C ARG A 141 10.48 11.70 -16.05
N VAL A 142 9.27 11.39 -15.62
CA VAL A 142 8.87 11.46 -14.22
C VAL A 142 9.09 10.09 -13.59
N THR A 143 9.72 10.05 -12.42
CA THR A 143 9.82 8.86 -11.58
C THR A 143 9.03 9.08 -10.31
N VAL A 144 8.19 8.10 -9.96
CA VAL A 144 7.57 7.99 -8.64
C VAL A 144 8.21 6.82 -7.91
N HIS A 145 8.61 7.07 -6.67
CA HIS A 145 9.36 6.14 -5.83
C HIS A 145 8.56 5.78 -4.58
N ALA A 146 8.63 4.50 -4.21
CA ALA A 146 8.24 4.00 -2.90
C ALA A 146 9.37 3.14 -2.32
N THR A 147 9.63 3.28 -1.03
CA THR A 147 10.54 2.38 -0.31
C THR A 147 9.86 1.02 -0.15
N GLY A 148 10.53 -0.09 -0.47
CA GLY A 148 10.00 -1.44 -0.25
C GLY A 148 10.16 -1.91 1.21
N GLN A 149 9.31 -2.83 1.69
CA GLN A 149 9.44 -3.46 3.01
C GLN A 149 10.18 -4.80 2.96
N ILE A 150 9.98 -5.57 1.88
CA ILE A 150 10.72 -6.80 1.60
C ILE A 150 11.44 -6.70 0.26
N THR A 151 10.78 -6.10 -0.73
CA THR A 151 11.43 -5.80 -2.00
C THR A 151 12.40 -4.65 -1.83
N SER A 152 13.34 -4.50 -2.76
CA SER A 152 14.08 -3.25 -2.91
C SER A 152 13.11 -2.09 -3.19
N ASP A 153 13.67 -0.89 -3.31
CA ASP A 153 12.95 0.30 -3.75
C ASP A 153 12.14 0.03 -5.03
N ILE A 154 10.93 0.58 -5.05
CA ILE A 154 9.94 0.44 -6.11
C ILE A 154 9.88 1.77 -6.86
N ASP A 155 10.60 1.83 -7.97
CA ASP A 155 10.64 2.99 -8.86
C ASP A 155 9.88 2.71 -10.16
N VAL A 156 9.01 3.64 -10.55
CA VAL A 156 8.35 3.60 -11.86
C VAL A 156 8.61 4.91 -12.58
N THR A 157 9.12 4.84 -13.81
CA THR A 157 9.48 6.01 -14.62
C THR A 157 8.73 6.03 -15.95
N ARG A 158 8.12 7.17 -16.30
CA ARG A 158 7.48 7.40 -17.60
C ARG A 158 8.08 8.60 -18.31
#